data_AF-A0A447UUN0-F1
#
_entry.id   AF-A0A447UUN0-F1
#
_cell.length_a   1.000
_cell.length_b   1.000
_cell.length_c   1.000
_cell.angle_alpha   90.00
_cell.angle_beta   90.00
_cell.angle_gamma   90.00
#
_symmetry.space_group_name_H-M   'P 1'
#
loop_
_entity.id
_entity.type
_entity.pdbx_description
1 polymer ?
#
loop_
_entity_poly.entity_id
_entity_poly.type
_entity_poly.pdbx_seq_one_letter_code
_entity_poly.pdbx_strand_id
1 'polypeptide(L)'
;MSDIDFVVLWVDSTDVAWQEKFTEFKGKGSHGERAVHPARFRDMGIFKYWFRCVEKYAPWVRKVHLVTCGQIPSWINVEHEKLNIVFHDEFIPSEYLPTFNSNTIELNLHRIKDLSNKFVLFNDDTFITSPLREDFYFDNGYPNDFLIIKKTIT
;
A
#
# COMPACT_ATOMS: atom_id res chain seq x y z
N MET A 1 12.91 7.56 -16.99
CA MET A 1 12.37 7.10 -15.69
C MET A 1 11.43 5.94 -16.00
N SER A 2 11.37 4.94 -15.13
CA SER A 2 10.40 3.84 -15.27
C SER A 2 8.97 4.38 -15.32
N ASP A 3 8.04 3.58 -15.84
CA ASP A 3 6.60 3.82 -15.74
C ASP A 3 5.94 2.87 -14.73
N ILE A 4 6.72 2.31 -13.79
CA ILE A 4 6.21 1.43 -12.74
C ILE A 4 6.01 2.21 -11.44
N ASP A 5 4.80 2.10 -10.88
CA ASP A 5 4.45 2.67 -9.58
C ASP A 5 4.43 1.61 -8.48
N PHE A 6 4.68 2.02 -7.24
CA PHE A 6 4.39 1.20 -6.06
C PHE A 6 3.17 1.74 -5.34
N VAL A 7 2.30 0.84 -4.90
CA VAL A 7 1.17 1.14 -4.02
C VAL A 7 1.43 0.43 -2.70
N VAL A 8 1.35 1.15 -1.59
CA VAL A 8 1.49 0.55 -0.26
C VAL A 8 0.34 1.01 0.63
N LEU A 9 -0.30 0.04 1.29
CA LEU A 9 -1.41 0.30 2.20
C LEU A 9 -0.88 0.41 3.62
N TRP A 10 -1.39 1.39 4.37
CA TRP A 10 -1.05 1.55 5.79
C TRP A 10 -2.20 2.19 6.56
N VAL A 11 -2.30 1.86 7.85
CA VAL A 11 -3.25 2.48 8.78
C VAL A 11 -2.58 2.71 10.12
N ASP A 12 -2.86 3.87 10.74
CA ASP A 12 -2.52 4.10 12.13
C ASP A 12 -3.61 3.53 13.04
N SER A 13 -3.35 2.38 13.67
CA SER A 13 -4.31 1.81 14.64
C SER A 13 -4.37 2.56 15.96
N THR A 14 -3.47 3.50 16.21
CA THR A 14 -3.47 4.33 17.43
C THR A 14 -4.28 5.63 17.27
N ASP A 15 -4.69 5.95 16.04
CA ASP A 15 -5.56 7.09 15.75
C ASP A 15 -6.93 6.92 16.40
N VAL A 16 -7.27 7.84 17.32
CA VAL A 16 -8.51 7.82 18.09
C VAL A 16 -9.73 7.98 17.17
N ALA A 17 -9.68 8.89 16.19
CA ALA A 17 -10.80 9.12 15.27
C ALA A 17 -11.03 7.88 14.38
N TRP A 18 -9.96 7.19 14.00
CA TRP A 18 -10.06 5.92 13.30
C TRP A 18 -10.66 4.83 14.19
N GLN A 19 -10.22 4.69 15.44
CA GLN A 19 -10.74 3.70 16.39
C GLN A 19 -12.23 3.90 16.70
N GLU A 20 -12.67 5.15 16.82
CA GLU A 20 -14.08 5.51 17.01
C GLU A 20 -14.92 5.07 15.81
N LYS A 21 -14.52 5.46 14.59
CA LYS A 21 -15.20 5.03 13.35
C LYS A 21 -15.18 3.51 13.21
N PHE A 22 -14.04 2.86 13.40
CA PHE A 22 -13.92 1.41 13.31
C PHE A 22 -14.85 0.72 14.31
N THR A 23 -14.93 1.21 15.55
CA THR A 23 -15.81 0.65 16.58
C THR A 23 -17.28 0.87 16.28
N GLU A 24 -17.64 2.01 15.70
CA GLU A 24 -19.02 2.28 15.27
C GLU A 24 -19.48 1.31 14.18
N PHE A 25 -18.61 1.01 13.21
CA PHE A 25 -18.98 0.23 12.02
C PHE A 25 -18.70 -1.27 12.15
N LYS A 26 -17.73 -1.71 12.98
CA LYS A 26 -17.38 -3.14 13.13
C LYS A 26 -18.55 -4.02 13.60
N GLY A 27 -19.51 -3.44 14.34
CA GLY A 27 -20.69 -4.14 14.86
C GLY A 27 -21.89 -4.15 13.91
N LYS A 28 -21.84 -3.40 12.79
CA LYS A 28 -22.95 -3.24 11.84
C LYS A 28 -22.90 -4.27 10.69
N GLY A 29 -21.92 -5.18 10.68
CA GLY A 29 -21.71 -6.18 9.63
C GLY A 29 -21.50 -7.59 10.16
N SER A 30 -21.61 -8.59 9.27
CA SER A 30 -21.29 -9.99 9.57
C SER A 30 -19.79 -10.19 9.39
N HIS A 31 -19.02 -10.09 10.48
CA HIS A 31 -17.56 -10.19 10.47
C HIS A 31 -17.12 -11.29 11.41
N GLY A 32 -16.28 -12.21 10.93
CA GLY A 32 -15.66 -13.20 11.82
C GLY A 32 -14.73 -12.52 12.82
N GLU A 33 -14.58 -13.09 14.02
CA GLU A 33 -13.73 -12.53 15.09
C GLU A 33 -12.30 -12.19 14.63
N ARG A 34 -11.76 -12.97 13.69
CA ARG A 34 -10.44 -12.72 13.10
C ARG A 34 -10.37 -11.42 12.30
N ALA A 35 -11.45 -10.99 11.64
CA ALA A 35 -11.48 -9.80 10.79
C ALA A 35 -11.31 -8.51 11.61
N VAL A 36 -11.77 -8.53 12.86
CA VAL A 36 -11.71 -7.38 13.78
C VAL A 36 -10.58 -7.48 14.82
N HIS A 37 -9.71 -8.48 14.69
CA HIS A 37 -8.66 -8.74 15.67
C HIS A 37 -7.61 -7.61 15.63
N PRO A 38 -7.21 -7.02 16.78
CA PRO A 38 -6.29 -5.89 16.84
C PRO A 38 -4.94 -6.12 16.14
N ALA A 39 -4.47 -7.37 16.09
CA ALA A 39 -3.24 -7.72 15.38
C ALA A 39 -3.28 -7.40 13.88
N ARG A 40 -4.46 -7.24 13.25
CA ARG A 40 -4.57 -6.87 11.83
C ARG A 40 -4.17 -5.44 11.52
N PHE A 41 -4.10 -4.58 12.54
CA PHE A 41 -3.83 -3.15 12.37
C PHE A 41 -2.58 -2.71 13.14
N ARG A 42 -1.87 -3.66 13.76
CA ARG A 42 -0.76 -3.36 14.67
C ARG A 42 0.42 -2.78 13.90
N ASP A 43 0.84 -1.57 14.27
CA ASP A 43 2.10 -1.00 13.81
C ASP A 43 3.28 -1.57 14.64
N MET A 44 4.32 -2.03 13.95
CA MET A 44 5.58 -2.49 14.54
C MET A 44 6.67 -1.41 14.56
N GLY A 45 6.39 -0.20 14.07
CA GLY A 45 7.35 0.90 13.95
C GLY A 45 8.39 0.69 12.85
N ILE A 46 8.18 -0.31 12.00
CA ILE A 46 9.12 -0.70 10.93
C ILE A 46 8.81 -0.06 9.58
N PHE A 47 7.60 0.47 9.41
CA PHE A 47 7.12 0.94 8.10
C PHE A 47 7.98 2.07 7.50
N LYS A 48 8.54 2.95 8.34
CA LYS A 48 9.51 3.97 7.89
C LYS A 48 10.72 3.41 7.15
N TYR A 49 11.14 2.18 7.46
CA TYR A 49 12.25 1.51 6.79
C TYR A 49 11.87 0.97 5.42
N TRP A 50 10.57 0.74 5.16
CA TRP A 50 10.08 0.29 3.86
C TRP A 50 10.43 1.32 2.77
N PHE A 51 10.20 2.60 3.05
CA PHE A 51 10.58 3.70 2.16
C PHE A 51 12.10 3.75 1.92
N ARG A 52 12.91 3.52 2.95
CA ARG A 52 14.38 3.45 2.81
C ARG A 52 14.84 2.28 1.95
N CYS A 53 14.16 1.14 2.06
CA CYS A 53 14.39 -0.01 1.19
C CYS A 53 14.04 0.31 -0.27
N VAL A 54 12.90 0.96 -0.52
CA VAL A 54 12.50 1.36 -1.88
C VAL A 54 13.50 2.35 -2.48
N GLU A 55 13.87 3.40 -1.75
CA GLU A 55 14.88 4.39 -2.20
C GLU A 55 16.21 3.71 -2.56
N LYS A 56 16.66 2.76 -1.73
CA LYS A 56 17.96 2.10 -1.91
C LYS A 56 17.95 1.03 -3.01
N TYR A 57 16.88 0.25 -3.10
CA TYR A 57 16.87 -0.98 -3.88
C TYR A 57 15.98 -0.93 -5.12
N ALA A 58 15.06 0.03 -5.22
CA ALA A 58 14.22 0.25 -6.40
C ALA A 58 14.14 1.74 -6.77
N PRO A 59 15.27 2.46 -6.93
CA PRO A 59 15.26 3.91 -7.20
C PRO A 59 14.61 4.26 -8.55
N TRP A 60 14.46 3.28 -9.44
CA TRP A 60 13.80 3.41 -10.74
C TRP A 60 12.29 3.65 -10.63
N VAL A 61 11.66 3.35 -9.49
CA VAL A 61 10.21 3.53 -9.28
C VAL A 61 9.80 4.96 -9.68
N ARG A 62 8.68 5.07 -10.40
CA ARG A 62 8.16 6.36 -10.87
C ARG A 62 7.54 7.12 -9.70
N LYS A 63 6.56 6.50 -9.03
CA LYS A 63 5.82 7.07 -7.91
C LYS A 63 5.47 6.00 -6.88
N VAL A 64 5.41 6.41 -5.62
CA VAL A 64 4.91 5.63 -4.49
C VAL A 64 3.58 6.24 -4.05
N HIS A 65 2.50 5.47 -4.17
CA HIS A 65 1.17 5.80 -3.69
C HIS A 65 1.01 5.21 -2.29
N LEU A 66 1.09 6.06 -1.26
CA LEU A 66 0.79 5.69 0.11
C LEU A 66 -0.71 5.84 0.33
N VAL A 67 -1.42 4.71 0.41
CA VAL A 67 -2.86 4.70 0.64
C VAL A 67 -3.15 4.55 2.13
N THR A 68 -3.90 5.50 2.69
CA THR A 68 -4.25 5.52 4.12
C THR A 68 -5.75 5.72 4.36
N CYS A 69 -6.16 5.71 5.63
CA CYS A 69 -7.52 6.00 6.07
C CYS A 69 -7.64 7.45 6.60
N GLY A 70 -7.06 8.41 5.89
CA GLY A 70 -7.03 9.83 6.30
C GLY A 70 -5.85 10.20 7.20
N GLN A 71 -4.96 9.26 7.48
CA GLN A 71 -3.77 9.48 8.31
C GLN A 71 -2.54 9.83 7.45
N ILE A 72 -1.63 10.61 8.01
CA ILE A 72 -0.32 10.90 7.43
C ILE A 72 0.75 10.55 8.47
N PRO A 73 1.68 9.61 8.18
CA PRO A 73 2.74 9.28 9.12
C PRO A 73 3.60 10.51 9.44
N SER A 74 3.81 10.82 10.72
CA SER A 74 4.52 12.04 11.15
C SER A 74 5.98 12.14 10.70
N TRP A 75 6.59 11.00 10.33
CA TRP A 75 7.97 10.90 9.89
C TRP A 75 8.13 11.02 8.36
N ILE A 76 7.04 11.10 7.60
CA ILE A 76 7.11 11.13 6.13
C ILE A 76 7.38 12.55 5.61
N ASN A 77 8.20 12.66 4.56
CA ASN A 77 8.38 13.91 3.84
C ASN A 77 7.29 14.05 2.77
N VAL A 78 6.24 14.81 3.07
CA VAL A 78 5.09 15.02 2.17
C VAL A 78 5.45 15.75 0.88
N GLU A 79 6.56 16.48 0.86
CA GLU A 79 7.03 17.26 -0.31
C GLU A 79 7.90 16.44 -1.28
N HIS A 80 8.06 15.13 -1.06
CA HIS A 80 8.88 14.30 -1.92
C HIS A 80 8.22 14.09 -3.30
N GLU A 81 8.93 14.43 -4.39
CA GLU A 81 8.38 14.45 -5.75
C GLU A 81 7.77 13.11 -6.23
N LYS A 82 8.30 11.98 -5.74
CA LYS A 82 7.82 10.63 -6.04
C LYS A 82 6.74 10.13 -5.08
N LEU A 83 6.38 10.87 -4.05
CA LEU A 83 5.38 10.45 -3.08
C LEU A 83 4.01 11.01 -3.49
N ASN A 84 3.00 10.16 -3.42
CA ASN A 84 1.60 10.55 -3.52
C ASN A 84 0.85 9.93 -2.36
N ILE A 85 0.36 10.76 -1.45
CA ILE A 85 -0.47 10.31 -0.33
C ILE A 85 -1.91 10.38 -0.80
N VAL A 86 -2.64 9.26 -0.68
CA VAL A 86 -4.02 9.15 -1.16
C VAL A 86 -4.85 8.54 -0.05
N PHE A 87 -6.00 9.13 0.25
CA PHE A 87 -6.96 8.55 1.17
C PHE A 87 -7.94 7.68 0.39
N HIS A 88 -8.26 6.51 0.93
CA HIS A 88 -9.06 5.55 0.17
C HIS A 88 -10.49 6.04 -0.13
N ASP A 89 -11.00 7.00 0.64
CA ASP A 89 -12.28 7.66 0.38
C ASP A 89 -12.24 8.63 -0.82
N GLU A 90 -11.07 9.00 -1.32
CA GLU A 90 -10.93 9.84 -2.52
C GLU A 90 -11.19 9.09 -3.83
N PHE A 91 -11.04 7.76 -3.84
CA PHE A 91 -11.16 6.95 -5.06
C PHE A 91 -12.13 5.78 -4.97
N ILE A 92 -12.54 5.36 -3.76
CA ILE A 92 -13.57 4.35 -3.57
C ILE A 92 -14.95 5.00 -3.73
N PRO A 93 -15.87 4.43 -4.53
CA PRO A 93 -17.25 4.91 -4.60
C PRO A 93 -17.92 4.96 -3.23
N SER A 94 -18.68 6.03 -2.97
CA SER A 94 -19.26 6.32 -1.64
C SER A 94 -20.18 5.21 -1.12
N GLU A 95 -20.82 4.43 -2.00
CA GLU A 95 -21.65 3.30 -1.61
C GLU A 95 -20.89 2.15 -0.94
N TYR A 96 -19.56 2.13 -1.04
CA TYR A 96 -18.68 1.14 -0.42
C TYR A 96 -17.93 1.69 0.81
N LEU A 97 -18.27 2.90 1.26
CA LEU A 97 -17.63 3.58 2.39
C LEU A 97 -18.58 3.71 3.60
N PRO A 98 -18.04 3.77 4.83
CA PRO A 98 -16.64 3.56 5.17
C PRO A 98 -16.23 2.08 5.06
N THR A 99 -14.98 1.82 4.71
CA THR A 99 -14.41 0.46 4.69
C THR A 99 -13.12 0.37 5.49
N PHE A 100 -12.93 -0.77 6.14
CA PHE A 100 -11.71 -1.13 6.89
C PHE A 100 -11.12 -2.44 6.37
N ASN A 101 -11.64 -2.92 5.24
CA ASN A 101 -11.27 -4.17 4.61
C ASN A 101 -10.26 -3.88 3.49
N SER A 102 -9.05 -4.41 3.61
CA SER A 102 -8.01 -4.23 2.59
C SER A 102 -8.47 -4.71 1.22
N ASN A 103 -9.22 -5.82 1.14
CA ASN A 103 -9.75 -6.33 -0.13
C ASN A 103 -10.62 -5.28 -0.85
N THR A 104 -11.47 -4.54 -0.13
CA THR A 104 -12.29 -3.48 -0.73
C THR A 104 -11.42 -2.34 -1.25
N ILE A 105 -10.35 -2.00 -0.53
CA ILE A 105 -9.39 -0.96 -0.92
C ILE A 105 -8.60 -1.42 -2.17
N GLU A 106 -8.05 -2.63 -2.14
CA GLU A 106 -7.26 -3.26 -3.20
C GLU A 106 -8.03 -3.35 -4.52
N LEU A 107 -9.31 -3.75 -4.47
CA LEU A 107 -10.18 -3.84 -5.65
C LEU A 107 -10.41 -2.49 -6.34
N ASN A 108 -10.20 -1.37 -5.64
CA ASN A 108 -10.45 -0.03 -6.16
C ASN A 108 -9.16 0.75 -6.50
N LEU A 109 -7.96 0.19 -6.31
CA LEU A 109 -6.70 0.90 -6.54
C LEU A 109 -6.54 1.45 -7.95
N HIS A 110 -7.10 0.76 -8.95
CA HIS A 110 -7.13 1.20 -10.35
C HIS A 110 -7.81 2.57 -10.57
N ARG A 111 -8.56 3.08 -9.58
CA ARG A 111 -9.21 4.39 -9.61
C ARG A 111 -8.33 5.52 -9.06
N ILE A 112 -7.17 5.22 -8.49
CA ILE A 112 -6.24 6.23 -7.98
C ILE A 112 -5.80 7.12 -9.14
N LYS A 113 -5.96 8.43 -8.97
CA LYS A 113 -5.55 9.41 -9.97
C LYS A 113 -4.04 9.35 -10.20
N ASP A 114 -3.63 9.37 -11.46
CA ASP A 114 -2.22 9.30 -11.87
C ASP A 114 -1.51 8.01 -11.43
N LEU A 115 -2.25 6.92 -11.18
CA LEU A 115 -1.66 5.59 -11.07
C LEU A 115 -1.32 5.05 -12.45
N SER A 116 -0.12 4.50 -12.60
CA SER A 116 0.32 3.83 -13.83
C SER A 116 -0.44 2.52 -14.08
N ASN A 117 -0.57 2.14 -15.36
CA ASN A 117 -1.04 0.82 -15.76
C ASN A 117 -0.10 -0.32 -15.30
N LYS A 118 1.13 0.01 -14.90
CA LYS A 118 2.08 -0.92 -14.29
C LYS A 118 2.32 -0.50 -12.85
N PHE A 119 1.79 -1.26 -11.90
CA PHE A 119 2.03 -1.01 -10.49
C PHE A 119 2.26 -2.30 -9.71
N VAL A 120 2.96 -2.18 -8.59
CA VAL A 120 3.20 -3.26 -7.63
C VAL A 120 2.52 -2.91 -6.32
N LEU A 121 1.67 -3.81 -5.83
CA LEU A 121 1.02 -3.69 -4.52
C LEU A 121 1.91 -4.28 -3.42
N PHE A 122 2.09 -3.52 -2.36
CA PHE A 122 2.78 -3.94 -1.14
C PHE A 122 1.86 -3.83 0.07
N ASN A 123 2.02 -4.77 0.99
CA ASN A 123 1.70 -4.53 2.40
C ASN A 123 2.86 -3.77 3.07
N ASP A 124 2.57 -3.05 4.15
CA ASP A 124 3.54 -2.28 4.94
C ASP A 124 4.58 -3.14 5.67
N ASP A 125 4.34 -4.46 5.77
CA ASP A 125 5.23 -5.45 6.35
C ASP A 125 6.06 -6.25 5.33
N THR A 126 5.98 -5.92 4.04
CA THR A 126 6.68 -6.62 2.95
C THR A 126 7.83 -5.79 2.37
N PHE A 127 9.07 -6.20 2.62
CA PHE A 127 10.27 -5.39 2.35
C PHE A 127 11.09 -5.87 1.17
N ILE A 128 11.62 -4.91 0.40
CA ILE A 128 12.71 -5.15 -0.54
C ILE A 128 14.03 -5.14 0.26
N THR A 129 14.82 -6.21 0.15
CA THR A 129 16.05 -6.36 0.95
C THR A 129 17.34 -6.38 0.13
N SER A 130 17.22 -6.40 -1.20
CA SER A 130 18.33 -6.39 -2.16
C SER A 130 17.96 -5.57 -3.39
N PRO A 131 18.95 -5.05 -4.16
CA PRO A 131 18.68 -4.29 -5.37
C PRO A 131 17.79 -5.05 -6.36
N LEU A 132 16.72 -4.41 -6.82
CA LEU A 132 15.81 -4.94 -7.83
C LEU A 132 15.92 -4.13 -9.12
N ARG A 133 15.74 -4.81 -10.24
CA ARG A 133 15.56 -4.19 -11.55
C ARG A 133 14.07 -4.13 -11.88
N GLU A 134 13.68 -3.19 -12.74
CA GLU A 134 12.31 -3.08 -13.26
C GLU A 134 11.79 -4.41 -13.82
N ASP A 135 12.67 -5.12 -14.53
CA ASP A 135 12.35 -6.39 -15.14
C ASP A 135 11.95 -7.46 -14.12
N PHE A 136 12.30 -7.34 -12.84
CA PHE A 136 11.88 -8.25 -11.77
C PHE A 136 10.36 -8.33 -11.68
N TYR A 137 9.67 -7.20 -11.84
CA TYR A 137 8.20 -7.13 -11.79
C TYR A 137 7.55 -7.16 -13.17
N PHE A 138 8.18 -6.54 -14.17
CA PHE A 138 7.59 -6.44 -15.51
C PHE A 138 8.62 -6.75 -16.60
N ASP A 139 8.44 -7.84 -17.33
CA ASP A 139 9.28 -8.17 -18.49
C ASP A 139 8.50 -7.97 -19.80
N ASN A 140 9.11 -7.26 -20.77
CA ASN A 140 8.48 -6.88 -22.03
C ASN A 140 7.07 -6.24 -21.89
N GLY A 141 6.83 -5.51 -20.80
CA GLY A 141 5.57 -4.84 -20.52
C GLY A 141 4.50 -5.71 -19.85
N TYR A 142 4.77 -6.99 -19.60
CA TYR A 142 3.87 -7.91 -18.92
C TYR A 142 4.31 -8.14 -17.47
N PRO A 143 3.37 -8.30 -16.52
CA PRO A 143 3.71 -8.64 -15.15
C PRO A 143 4.34 -10.03 -15.10
N ASN A 144 5.43 -10.16 -14.32
CA ASN A 144 5.95 -11.46 -13.95
C ASN A 144 5.05 -12.06 -12.86
N ASP A 145 4.59 -13.28 -13.07
CA ASP A 145 3.88 -14.05 -12.05
C ASP A 145 4.86 -14.51 -10.95
N PHE A 146 4.34 -14.77 -9.74
CA PHE A 146 5.16 -15.15 -8.59
C PHE A 146 5.80 -16.54 -8.77
N LEU A 147 7.09 -16.59 -8.39
CA LEU A 147 7.83 -17.75 -7.87
C LEU A 147 7.69 -19.07 -8.64
N ILE A 148 8.39 -19.21 -9.77
CA ILE A 148 9.24 -20.36 -10.16
C ILE A 148 9.83 -19.98 -11.53
N ILE A 149 11.16 -19.96 -11.64
CA ILE A 149 11.95 -19.63 -12.85
C ILE A 149 12.06 -18.12 -13.18
N LYS A 150 12.72 -17.36 -12.30
CA LYS A 150 13.68 -16.35 -12.81
C LYS A 150 15.08 -16.87 -12.55
N LYS A 151 15.87 -17.00 -13.61
CA LYS A 151 17.27 -17.43 -13.56
C LYS A 151 17.99 -16.49 -12.59
N THR A 152 18.58 -17.05 -11.53
CA THR A 152 19.36 -16.32 -10.55
C THR A 152 20.34 -15.42 -11.29
N ILE A 153 20.22 -14.10 -11.09
CA ILE A 153 21.24 -13.16 -11.57
C ILE A 153 22.40 -13.32 -10.58
N THR A 154 23.31 -14.26 -10.91
CA THR A 154 24.67 -14.34 -10.35
C THR A 154 25.54 -13.26 -10.91
#